data_AF-A0A940I4N4-F1
#
_entry.id   AF-A0A940I4N4-F1
#
_cell.length_a   1.000
_cell.length_b   1.000
_cell.length_c   1.000
_cell.angle_alpha   90.00
_cell.angle_beta   90.00
_cell.angle_gamma   90.00
#
_symmetry.space_group_name_H-M   'P 1'
#
loop_
_entity.id
_entity.type
_entity.pdbx_description
1 polymer ?
#
loop_
_entity_poly.entity_id
_entity_poly.type
_entity_poly.pdbx_seq_one_letter_code
_entity_poly.pdbx_strand_id
1 'polypeptide(L)'
;ICPNCKAVFKDKRWFLDDEVYEELKEIDTVPQIICPACRKILDKYAMGYLYISGNFWETHKEDIIRLINNEVERARGLNPLHQIIDMYEKDGKTVIETTTDHLAQRLGRALYKAYKGELEFKWSKGDKLVRLYWSR
;
A
#
# COMPACT_ATOMS: atom_id res chain seq x y z
N ILE A 1 -14.57 8.47 12.07
CA ILE A 1 -14.55 7.61 10.87
C ILE A 1 -13.86 8.31 9.70
N CYS A 2 -13.28 7.58 8.75
CA CYS A 2 -12.67 8.17 7.55
C CYS A 2 -13.61 8.12 6.35
N PRO A 3 -14.05 9.27 5.80
CA PRO A 3 -15.00 9.29 4.70
C PRO A 3 -14.42 8.74 3.38
N ASN A 4 -13.10 8.79 3.18
CA ASN A 4 -12.47 8.38 1.92
C ASN A 4 -12.36 6.86 1.75
N CYS A 5 -12.05 6.14 2.83
CA CYS A 5 -11.76 4.70 2.77
C CYS A 5 -12.60 3.86 3.72
N LYS A 6 -13.58 4.48 4.38
CA LYS A 6 -14.47 3.89 5.39
C LYS A 6 -13.79 3.34 6.64
N ALA A 7 -12.50 3.62 6.85
CA ALA A 7 -11.80 3.16 8.04
C ALA A 7 -12.43 3.74 9.32
N VAL A 8 -12.62 2.88 10.32
CA VAL A 8 -13.15 3.22 11.64
C VAL A 8 -12.00 3.28 12.64
N PHE A 9 -12.02 4.26 13.54
CA PHE A 9 -11.04 4.38 14.62
C PHE A 9 -11.69 4.00 15.96
N LYS A 10 -11.18 2.96 16.60
CA LYS A 10 -11.65 2.45 17.90
C LYS A 10 -10.45 1.86 18.64
N ASP A 11 -10.42 1.98 19.96
CA ASP A 11 -9.37 1.40 20.82
C ASP A 11 -7.94 1.72 20.35
N LYS A 12 -7.74 2.98 19.93
CA LYS A 12 -6.46 3.53 19.43
C LYS A 12 -5.95 2.87 18.13
N ARG A 13 -6.81 2.20 17.38
CA ARG A 13 -6.47 1.51 16.13
C ARG A 13 -7.46 1.85 15.02
N TRP A 14 -7.00 1.71 13.79
CA TRP A 14 -7.84 1.79 12.59
C TRP A 14 -8.16 0.39 12.09
N PHE A 15 -9.40 0.16 11.68
CA PHE A 15 -9.86 -1.11 11.10
C PHE A 15 -10.91 -0.84 10.01
N LEU A 16 -11.20 -1.85 9.19
CA LEU A 16 -12.33 -1.85 8.27
C LEU A 16 -13.47 -2.64 8.90
N ASP A 17 -14.63 -2.01 8.96
CA ASP A 17 -15.89 -2.61 9.40
C ASP A 17 -17.00 -1.77 8.77
N ASP A 18 -17.56 -2.28 7.67
CA ASP A 18 -18.53 -1.53 6.86
C ASP A 18 -19.85 -1.35 7.61
N GLU A 19 -20.27 -2.34 8.40
CA GLU A 19 -21.49 -2.26 9.21
C GLU A 19 -21.35 -1.16 10.26
N VAL A 20 -20.27 -1.20 11.06
CA VAL A 20 -19.99 -0.16 12.06
C VAL A 20 -19.78 1.21 11.41
N TYR A 21 -19.18 1.27 10.22
CA TYR A 21 -19.01 2.55 9.51
C TYR A 21 -20.37 3.16 9.14
N GLU A 22 -21.28 2.39 8.52
CA GLU A 22 -22.59 2.91 8.12
C GLU A 22 -23.44 3.29 9.34
N GLU A 23 -23.38 2.55 10.45
CA GLU A 23 -24.02 2.94 11.72
C GLU A 23 -23.48 4.28 12.25
N LEU A 24 -22.16 4.41 12.32
CA LEU A 24 -21.50 5.60 12.87
C LEU A 24 -21.65 6.83 11.96
N LYS A 25 -21.80 6.62 10.65
CA LYS A 25 -21.92 7.69 9.66
C LYS A 25 -23.21 8.50 9.81
N GLU A 26 -24.28 7.89 10.31
CA GLU A 26 -25.59 8.54 10.50
C GLU A 26 -25.69 9.27 11.85
N ILE A 27 -24.66 9.22 12.70
CA ILE A 27 -24.63 9.90 14.00
C ILE A 27 -23.88 11.23 13.88
N ASP A 28 -24.59 12.35 14.00
CA ASP A 28 -24.05 13.72 13.83
C ASP A 28 -22.84 14.06 14.73
N THR A 29 -22.75 13.44 15.91
CA THR A 29 -21.66 13.70 16.87
C THR A 29 -20.38 12.92 16.57
N VAL A 30 -20.42 11.96 15.63
CA VAL A 30 -19.24 11.16 15.28
C VAL A 30 -18.31 11.97 14.37
N PRO A 31 -17.03 12.18 14.76
CA PRO A 31 -16.11 12.93 13.93
C PRO A 31 -15.78 12.22 12.60
N GLN A 32 -15.85 12.98 11.50
CA GLN A 32 -15.33 12.57 10.20
C GLN A 32 -13.90 13.09 10.03
N ILE A 33 -12.92 12.18 10.05
CA ILE A 33 -11.49 12.50 10.04
C ILE A 33 -10.79 11.65 8.99
N ILE A 34 -10.00 12.29 8.14
CA ILE A 34 -9.16 11.59 7.15
C ILE A 34 -8.12 10.74 7.88
N CYS A 35 -8.11 9.43 7.61
CA CYS A 35 -7.14 8.53 8.24
C CYS A 35 -5.71 8.84 7.76
N PRO A 36 -4.67 8.42 8.51
CA PRO A 36 -3.29 8.69 8.16
C PRO A 36 -2.90 8.23 6.74
N ALA A 37 -3.45 7.11 6.25
CA ALA A 37 -3.15 6.63 4.90
C ALA A 37 -3.79 7.47 3.81
N CYS A 38 -5.09 7.78 3.92
CA CYS A 38 -5.74 8.69 2.97
C CYS A 38 -5.09 10.07 2.97
N ARG A 39 -4.62 10.55 4.12
CA ARG A 39 -3.86 11.81 4.19
C ARG A 39 -2.56 11.72 3.39
N LYS A 40 -1.79 10.63 3.54
CA LYS A 40 -0.57 10.40 2.74
C LYS A 40 -0.83 10.28 1.24
N ILE A 41 -1.97 9.70 0.84
CA ILE A 41 -2.36 9.64 -0.57
C ILE A 41 -2.60 11.05 -1.12
N LEU A 42 -3.34 11.88 -0.38
CA LEU A 42 -3.60 13.28 -0.75
C LEU A 42 -2.31 14.11 -0.83
N ASP A 43 -1.43 13.93 0.16
CA ASP A 43 -0.17 14.67 0.25
C ASP A 43 0.96 14.06 -0.61
N LYS A 44 0.69 12.96 -1.34
CA LYS A 44 1.68 12.17 -2.10
C LYS A 44 2.94 11.83 -1.27
N TYR A 45 2.74 11.46 -0.01
CA TYR A 45 3.78 11.19 0.96
C TYR A 45 4.02 9.67 1.14
N ALA A 46 4.91 9.12 0.32
CA ALA A 46 5.25 7.70 0.35
C ALA A 46 6.18 7.34 1.51
N MET A 47 5.94 6.18 2.12
CA MET A 47 6.84 5.54 3.11
C MET A 47 7.52 4.29 2.56
N GLY A 48 7.14 3.84 1.37
CA GLY A 48 7.74 2.69 0.73
C GLY A 48 7.60 2.77 -0.77
N TYR A 49 8.68 2.45 -1.48
CA TYR A 49 8.71 2.30 -2.92
C TYR A 49 9.05 0.86 -3.29
N LEU A 50 8.37 0.34 -4.31
CA LEU A 50 8.74 -0.91 -4.97
C LEU A 50 8.99 -0.63 -6.45
N TYR A 51 10.22 -0.83 -6.88
CA TYR A 51 10.66 -0.73 -8.26
C TYR A 51 10.69 -2.12 -8.88
N ILE A 52 10.01 -2.30 -10.01
CA ILE A 52 9.92 -3.53 -10.77
C ILE A 52 10.55 -3.29 -12.14
N SER A 53 11.46 -4.17 -12.55
CA SER A 53 12.22 -4.02 -13.80
C SER A 53 12.64 -5.36 -14.40
N GLY A 54 13.08 -5.33 -15.66
CA GLY A 54 13.48 -6.51 -16.42
C GLY A 54 12.37 -7.02 -17.34
N ASN A 55 12.77 -7.78 -18.37
CA ASN A 55 11.90 -8.21 -19.45
C ASN A 55 10.76 -9.12 -18.95
N PHE A 56 10.90 -9.75 -17.79
CA PHE A 56 9.85 -10.57 -17.21
C PHE A 56 8.59 -9.76 -16.90
N TRP A 57 8.73 -8.48 -16.57
CA TRP A 57 7.58 -7.60 -16.35
C TRP A 57 6.75 -7.43 -17.63
N GLU A 58 7.40 -7.27 -18.78
CA GLU A 58 6.73 -6.99 -20.06
C GLU A 58 5.77 -8.11 -20.47
N THR A 59 6.12 -9.38 -20.19
CA THR A 59 5.30 -10.55 -20.54
C THR A 59 4.34 -10.98 -19.44
N HIS A 60 4.53 -10.55 -18.19
CA HIS A 60 3.73 -10.99 -17.03
C HIS A 60 3.02 -9.85 -16.28
N LYS A 61 2.97 -8.65 -16.85
CA LYS A 61 2.41 -7.44 -16.22
C LYS A 61 1.04 -7.67 -15.57
N GLU A 62 0.10 -8.29 -16.28
CA GLU A 62 -1.26 -8.51 -15.76
C GLU A 62 -1.31 -9.41 -14.53
N ASP A 63 -0.59 -10.54 -14.56
CA ASP A 63 -0.51 -11.47 -13.45
C ASP A 63 0.17 -10.85 -12.23
N ILE A 64 1.22 -10.07 -12.47
CA ILE A 64 1.96 -9.40 -11.40
C ILE A 64 1.09 -8.30 -10.77
N ILE A 65 0.38 -7.49 -11.56
CA ILE A 65 -0.57 -6.50 -11.05
C ILE A 65 -1.67 -7.19 -10.23
N ARG A 66 -2.19 -8.33 -10.68
CA ARG A 66 -3.18 -9.12 -9.94
C ARG A 66 -2.61 -9.59 -8.60
N LEU A 67 -1.39 -10.10 -8.57
CA LEU A 67 -0.71 -10.49 -7.33
C LEU A 67 -0.56 -9.31 -6.37
N ILE A 68 -0.13 -8.14 -6.87
CA ILE A 68 0.01 -6.92 -6.08
C ILE A 68 -1.32 -6.52 -5.47
N ASN A 69 -2.38 -6.39 -6.27
CA ASN A 69 -3.70 -5.98 -5.80
C ASN A 69 -4.24 -6.93 -4.73
N ASN A 70 -4.09 -8.24 -4.93
CA ASN A 70 -4.49 -9.23 -3.93
C ASN A 70 -3.71 -9.07 -2.61
N GLU A 71 -2.42 -8.76 -2.67
CA GLU A 71 -1.64 -8.52 -1.46
C GLU A 71 -1.98 -7.19 -0.77
N VAL A 72 -2.29 -6.15 -1.53
CA VAL A 72 -2.78 -4.88 -0.98
C VAL A 72 -4.09 -5.09 -0.25
N GLU A 73 -5.07 -5.74 -0.87
CA GLU A 73 -6.37 -6.01 -0.24
C GLU A 73 -6.22 -6.86 1.03
N ARG A 74 -5.40 -7.92 0.99
CA ARG A 74 -5.10 -8.70 2.19
C ARG A 74 -4.41 -7.88 3.29
N ALA A 75 -3.50 -6.97 2.92
CA ALA A 75 -2.83 -6.10 3.89
C ALA A 75 -3.80 -5.07 4.48
N ARG A 76 -4.64 -4.48 3.63
CA ARG A 76 -5.64 -3.47 3.99
C ARG A 76 -6.71 -4.03 4.92
N GLY A 77 -7.12 -5.29 4.71
CA GLY A 77 -8.03 -5.98 5.61
C GLY A 77 -7.48 -6.17 7.04
N LEU A 78 -6.15 -6.30 7.19
CA LEU A 78 -5.50 -6.37 8.51
C LEU A 78 -5.24 -5.00 9.12
N ASN A 79 -4.92 -4.02 8.27
CA ASN A 79 -4.68 -2.65 8.67
C ASN A 79 -5.07 -1.73 7.50
N PRO A 80 -6.15 -0.93 7.62
CA PRO A 80 -6.63 -0.07 6.54
C PRO A 80 -5.63 0.99 6.12
N LEU A 81 -4.56 1.20 6.90
CA LEU A 81 -3.49 2.12 6.57
C LEU A 81 -2.53 1.57 5.51
N HIS A 82 -2.63 0.29 5.12
CA HIS A 82 -1.89 -0.28 4.00
C HIS A 82 -2.60 0.01 2.68
N GLN A 83 -2.20 1.10 2.02
CA GLN A 83 -2.73 1.52 0.71
C GLN A 83 -1.60 1.88 -0.26
N ILE A 84 -1.84 1.65 -1.55
CA ILE A 84 -1.03 2.20 -2.63
C ILE A 84 -1.37 3.69 -2.80
N ILE A 85 -0.35 4.52 -2.93
CA ILE A 85 -0.47 5.94 -3.26
C ILE A 85 -0.55 6.14 -4.77
N ASP A 86 0.31 5.42 -5.50
CA ASP A 86 0.41 5.52 -6.94
C ASP A 86 1.10 4.29 -7.55
N MET A 87 0.84 4.06 -8.83
CA MET A 87 1.55 3.09 -9.66
C MET A 87 1.79 3.70 -11.04
N TYR A 88 3.06 3.89 -11.42
CA TYR A 88 3.43 4.53 -12.67
C TYR A 88 4.71 3.94 -13.26
N GLU A 89 4.99 4.25 -14.51
CA GLU A 89 6.24 3.90 -15.18
C GLU A 89 7.22 5.08 -15.13
N LYS A 90 8.47 4.81 -14.81
CA LYS A 90 9.56 5.79 -14.77
C LYS A 90 10.89 5.12 -15.10
N ASP A 91 11.65 5.72 -16.03
CA ASP A 91 12.98 5.23 -16.45
C ASP A 91 12.99 3.74 -16.85
N GLY A 92 11.92 3.29 -17.55
CA GLY A 92 11.75 1.89 -17.96
C GLY A 92 11.42 0.91 -16.83
N LYS A 93 11.01 1.41 -15.66
CA LYS A 93 10.64 0.61 -14.49
C LYS A 93 9.22 0.94 -14.05
N THR A 94 8.50 -0.05 -13.56
CA THR A 94 7.24 0.21 -12.83
C THR A 94 7.56 0.54 -11.38
N VAL A 95 6.99 1.63 -10.88
CA VAL A 95 7.15 2.13 -9.52
C VAL A 95 5.81 2.07 -8.82
N ILE A 96 5.81 1.48 -7.63
CA ILE A 96 4.64 1.44 -6.74
C ILE A 96 4.99 2.19 -5.47
N GLU A 97 4.20 3.21 -5.17
CA GLU A 97 4.31 4.01 -3.97
C GLU A 97 3.31 3.53 -2.92
N THR A 98 3.76 3.41 -1.67
CA THR A 98 2.93 2.88 -0.59
C THR A 98 2.94 3.81 0.61
N THR A 99 1.79 3.87 1.27
CA THR A 99 1.54 4.68 2.48
C THR A 99 2.32 4.20 3.72
N THR A 100 2.84 2.97 3.69
CA THR A 100 3.62 2.35 4.76
C THR A 100 4.78 1.56 4.17
N ASP A 101 5.93 1.59 4.85
CA ASP A 101 7.10 0.77 4.52
C ASP A 101 6.78 -0.73 4.55
N HIS A 102 6.00 -1.19 5.54
CA HIS A 102 5.59 -2.59 5.65
C HIS A 102 4.81 -3.10 4.44
N LEU A 103 3.96 -2.28 3.81
CA LEU A 103 3.27 -2.67 2.58
C LEU A 103 4.26 -2.86 1.44
N ALA A 104 5.21 -1.92 1.21
CA ALA A 104 6.24 -2.11 0.19
C ALA A 104 7.05 -3.39 0.42
N GLN A 105 7.45 -3.67 1.67
CA GLN A 105 8.13 -4.90 2.04
C GLN A 105 7.32 -6.16 1.71
N ARG A 106 6.03 -6.14 2.04
CA ARG A 106 5.11 -7.24 1.77
C ARG A 106 4.97 -7.50 0.28
N LEU A 107 4.78 -6.46 -0.52
CA LEU A 107 4.66 -6.56 -1.98
C LEU A 107 5.94 -7.13 -2.61
N GLY A 108 7.12 -6.59 -2.26
CA GLY A 108 8.38 -7.11 -2.79
C GLY A 108 8.64 -8.58 -2.43
N ARG A 109 8.34 -8.98 -1.18
CA ARG A 109 8.45 -10.39 -0.75
C ARG A 109 7.46 -11.29 -1.48
N ALA A 110 6.24 -10.83 -1.74
CA ALA A 110 5.25 -11.58 -2.48
C ALA A 110 5.70 -11.82 -3.93
N LEU A 111 6.23 -10.79 -4.60
CA LEU A 111 6.83 -10.91 -5.94
C LEU A 111 7.94 -11.94 -5.96
N TYR A 112 8.94 -11.79 -5.07
CA TYR A 112 10.06 -12.71 -5.00
C TYR A 112 9.61 -14.15 -4.67
N LYS A 113 8.62 -14.32 -3.80
CA LYS A 113 8.09 -15.65 -3.48
C LYS A 113 7.45 -16.31 -4.71
N ALA A 114 6.63 -15.56 -5.46
CA ALA A 114 5.89 -16.06 -6.62
C ALA A 114 6.78 -16.29 -7.84
N TYR A 115 7.73 -15.39 -8.10
CA TYR A 115 8.47 -15.34 -9.36
C TYR A 115 9.99 -15.43 -9.21
N LYS A 116 10.55 -15.49 -8.00
CA LYS A 116 12.01 -15.43 -7.78
C LYS A 116 12.59 -14.14 -8.37
N GLY A 117 13.81 -14.17 -8.91
CA GLY A 117 14.54 -12.97 -9.34
C GLY A 117 15.45 -12.41 -8.25
N GLU A 118 15.87 -11.17 -8.40
CA GLU A 118 16.65 -10.45 -7.39
C GLU A 118 15.73 -9.50 -6.61
N LEU A 119 15.93 -9.39 -5.29
CA LEU A 119 15.18 -8.48 -4.43
C LEU A 119 16.13 -7.78 -3.44
N GLU A 120 16.30 -6.48 -3.62
CA GLU A 120 17.14 -5.63 -2.76
C GLU A 120 16.28 -4.68 -1.92
N PHE A 121 16.68 -4.43 -0.66
CA PHE A 121 16.06 -3.47 0.24
C PHE A 121 17.06 -2.35 0.57
N LYS A 122 16.68 -1.10 0.31
CA LYS A 122 17.45 0.09 0.70
C LYS A 122 16.64 0.96 1.65
N TRP A 123 17.17 1.17 2.84
CA TRP A 123 16.58 2.03 3.86
C TRP A 123 17.21 3.42 3.86
N SER A 124 16.38 4.44 4.01
CA SER A 124 16.86 5.81 4.20
C SER A 124 17.47 5.96 5.60
N LYS A 125 18.59 6.68 5.73
CA LYS A 125 19.20 6.90 7.05
C LYS A 125 18.31 7.84 7.87
N GLY A 126 17.92 7.42 9.08
CA GLY A 126 17.13 8.24 10.00
C GLY A 126 15.61 8.23 9.78
N ASP A 127 15.15 7.78 8.60
CA ASP A 127 13.72 7.68 8.27
C ASP A 127 13.26 6.24 8.13
N LYS A 128 11.97 6.00 8.36
CA LYS A 128 11.34 4.69 8.10
C LYS A 128 11.07 4.41 6.61
N LEU A 129 11.58 5.24 5.70
CA LEU A 129 11.36 5.09 4.26
C LEU A 129 12.21 3.94 3.69
N VAL A 130 11.55 2.98 3.02
CA VAL A 130 12.18 1.86 2.33
C VAL A 130 12.02 1.94 0.81
N ARG A 131 13.05 1.54 0.07
CA ARG A 131 13.01 1.33 -1.38
C ARG A 131 13.37 -0.12 -1.67
N LEU A 132 12.47 -0.83 -2.34
CA LEU A 132 12.67 -2.20 -2.77
C LEU A 132 12.92 -2.22 -4.27
N TYR A 133 13.92 -2.97 -4.71
CA TYR A 133 14.23 -3.16 -6.11
C TYR A 133 14.07 -4.63 -6.42
N TRP A 134 13.11 -4.95 -7.28
CA TRP A 134 12.91 -6.30 -7.79
C TRP A 134 13.18 -6.32 -9.29
N SER A 135 13.94 -7.32 -9.74
CA SER A 135 14.23 -7.51 -11.16
C SER A 135 14.23 -8.97 -11.57
N ARG A 136 13.71 -9.22 -12.77
CA ARG A 136 13.74 -10.53 -13.41
C ARG A 136 13.70 -10.44 -14.93
#